data_AF-A0A5C9CMA3-F1
#
_entry.id   AF-A0A5C9CMA3-F1
#
_cell.length_a   1.000
_cell.length_b   1.000
_cell.length_c   1.000
_cell.angle_alpha   90.00
_cell.angle_beta   90.00
_cell.angle_gamma   90.00
#
_symmetry.space_group_name_H-M   'P 1'
#
loop_
_entity.id
_entity.type
_entity.pdbx_description
1 polymer ?
#
loop_
_entity_poly.entity_id
_entity_poly.type
_entity_poly.pdbx_seq_one_letter_code
_entity_poly.pdbx_strand_id
1 'polypeptide(L)'
;MPENHEAVEMTSIDLQGVPAVVPVGARLLNSQWKYVDTTSNQRRDVAAIIVVFGDNWLTKLFAEAWSDLPARLASLAIRPPAANDLSLRSNLDPLQFAKRMPTGALSFPMWGHLVELTRSGLRVDVQVVPVEWTSADALEKVTEIDDRHLPELLSSPPHRELDWLFNELHLARLSDLCGEVVSPADATAVLAGLWLLHGDADASHRQSQSIEDEGRHRCGNFWHAIMHRQEPDYGNSKYWFRRVGQHPIFPELARRAAELIAADGSDSTRRWGNKLGLPSGWDPFAFVDWCESALAESDRSQVRLIRRI
;
A
#
# COMPACT_ATOMS: atom_id res chain seq x y z
N MET A 1 15.61 22.15 -17.66
CA MET A 1 14.61 21.57 -18.58
C MET A 1 14.49 20.10 -18.22
N PRO A 2 13.50 19.67 -17.42
CA PRO A 2 13.18 18.25 -17.33
C PRO A 2 12.24 17.88 -18.47
N GLU A 3 12.56 16.74 -19.06
CA GLU A 3 11.98 16.16 -20.27
C GLU A 3 10.54 15.68 -20.05
N ASN A 4 9.72 15.93 -21.08
CA ASN A 4 8.49 15.23 -21.45
C ASN A 4 7.85 14.31 -20.40
N HIS A 5 6.90 14.86 -19.64
CA HIS A 5 5.78 14.08 -19.14
C HIS A 5 4.96 13.61 -20.34
N GLU A 6 5.25 12.40 -20.85
CA GLU A 6 4.39 11.73 -21.81
C GLU A 6 2.99 11.60 -21.20
N ALA A 7 2.06 12.31 -21.82
CA ALA A 7 0.67 12.32 -21.43
C ALA A 7 0.13 10.89 -21.47
N VAL A 8 -0.44 10.46 -20.34
CA VAL A 8 -1.21 9.22 -20.23
C VAL A 8 -2.32 9.24 -21.28
N GLU A 9 -2.45 8.20 -22.11
CA GLU A 9 -3.70 7.94 -22.84
C GLU A 9 -4.78 7.60 -21.80
N MET A 10 -5.40 8.62 -21.21
CA MET A 10 -6.25 8.49 -20.01
C MET A 10 -7.61 7.82 -20.24
N THR A 11 -7.94 7.40 -21.47
CA THR A 11 -9.16 6.67 -21.77
C THR A 11 -8.95 5.84 -23.03
N SER A 12 -8.89 4.53 -22.88
CA SER A 12 -9.11 3.62 -24.00
C SER A 12 -10.54 3.06 -23.89
N ILE A 13 -11.13 2.77 -25.04
CA ILE A 13 -12.41 2.09 -25.11
C ILE A 13 -12.09 0.61 -25.30
N ASP A 14 -12.63 -0.26 -24.45
CA ASP A 14 -12.44 -1.69 -24.60
C ASP A 14 -13.13 -2.24 -25.87
N LEU A 15 -13.04 -3.55 -26.10
CA LEU A 15 -13.63 -4.21 -27.27
C LEU A 15 -15.16 -4.03 -27.40
N GLN A 16 -15.85 -3.63 -26.33
CA GLN A 16 -17.30 -3.49 -26.27
C GLN A 16 -17.78 -2.04 -26.23
N GLY A 17 -16.89 -1.05 -26.29
CA GLY A 17 -17.31 0.34 -26.18
C GLY A 17 -17.27 0.89 -24.75
N VAL A 18 -16.76 0.14 -23.77
CA VAL A 18 -16.79 0.51 -22.36
C VAL A 18 -15.52 1.29 -21.98
N PRO A 19 -15.64 2.38 -21.20
CA PRO A 19 -14.48 3.14 -20.74
C PRO A 19 -13.55 2.29 -19.87
N ALA A 20 -12.27 2.27 -20.25
CA ALA A 20 -11.19 1.70 -19.47
C ALA A 20 -10.04 2.70 -19.32
N VAL A 21 -9.41 2.71 -18.16
CA VAL A 21 -8.14 3.40 -17.94
C VAL A 21 -7.07 2.33 -17.87
N VAL A 22 -6.14 2.40 -18.83
CA VAL A 22 -5.00 1.49 -18.94
C VAL A 22 -3.72 2.33 -18.84
N PRO A 23 -2.72 1.91 -18.05
CA PRO A 23 -1.47 2.63 -17.95
C PRO A 23 -0.68 2.66 -19.27
N VAL A 24 0.17 3.66 -19.44
CA VAL A 24 0.97 3.85 -20.66
C VAL A 24 1.93 2.67 -20.86
N GLY A 25 1.81 1.97 -21.99
CA GLY A 25 2.64 0.81 -22.31
C GLY A 25 2.14 -0.53 -21.76
N ALA A 26 1.01 -0.54 -21.04
CA ALA A 26 0.29 -1.77 -20.73
C ALA A 26 -0.76 -2.05 -21.83
N ARG A 27 -0.88 -3.31 -22.24
CA ARG A 27 -1.94 -3.76 -23.14
C ARG A 27 -2.49 -5.11 -22.68
N LEU A 28 -3.78 -5.13 -22.35
CA LEU A 28 -4.52 -6.36 -22.15
C LEU A 28 -4.88 -6.99 -23.51
N LEU A 29 -4.68 -8.30 -23.62
CA LEU A 29 -5.16 -9.12 -24.71
C LEU A 29 -6.69 -9.25 -24.68
N ASN A 30 -7.25 -9.54 -25.85
CA ASN A 30 -8.70 -9.71 -26.02
C ASN A 30 -9.28 -10.83 -25.15
N SER A 31 -8.52 -11.90 -24.88
CA SER A 31 -8.91 -12.99 -23.98
C SER A 31 -9.13 -12.50 -22.55
N GLN A 32 -8.29 -11.57 -22.10
CA GLN A 32 -8.32 -11.02 -20.74
C GLN A 32 -9.47 -10.04 -20.58
N TRP A 33 -9.70 -9.16 -21.57
CA TRP A 33 -10.89 -8.31 -21.59
C TRP A 33 -12.17 -9.14 -21.58
N LYS A 34 -12.24 -10.21 -22.36
CA LYS A 34 -13.39 -11.14 -22.33
C LYS A 34 -13.58 -11.79 -20.96
N TYR A 35 -12.51 -12.13 -20.26
CA TYR A 35 -12.58 -12.68 -18.90
C TYR A 35 -13.13 -11.64 -17.91
N VAL A 36 -12.61 -10.41 -17.96
CA VAL A 36 -13.12 -9.28 -17.16
C VAL A 36 -14.59 -9.01 -17.47
N ASP A 37 -14.99 -9.02 -18.75
CA ASP A 37 -16.37 -8.81 -19.19
C ASP A 37 -17.33 -9.90 -18.75
N THR A 38 -16.90 -11.15 -18.81
CA THR A 38 -17.74 -12.27 -18.39
C THR A 38 -18.01 -12.17 -16.88
N THR A 39 -16.99 -11.82 -16.11
CA THR A 39 -17.08 -11.74 -14.65
C THR A 39 -17.83 -10.48 -14.20
N SER A 40 -17.63 -9.35 -14.88
CA SER A 40 -18.30 -8.08 -14.58
C SER A 40 -19.78 -8.09 -14.90
N ASN A 41 -20.18 -8.68 -16.03
CA ASN A 41 -21.57 -8.75 -16.46
C ASN A 41 -22.45 -9.59 -15.51
N GLN A 42 -21.83 -10.48 -14.73
CA GLN A 42 -22.49 -11.24 -13.67
C GLN A 42 -22.70 -10.42 -12.38
N ARG A 43 -22.04 -9.26 -12.24
CA ARG A 43 -22.02 -8.41 -11.04
C ARG A 43 -22.59 -7.02 -11.34
N ARG A 44 -23.88 -6.97 -11.73
CA ARG A 44 -24.57 -5.71 -12.10
C ARG A 44 -24.67 -4.67 -10.97
N ASP A 45 -24.43 -5.08 -9.73
CA ASP A 45 -24.39 -4.21 -8.56
C ASP A 45 -23.04 -3.49 -8.37
N VAL A 46 -22.01 -3.88 -9.15
CA VAL A 46 -20.66 -3.30 -9.11
C VAL A 46 -20.51 -2.23 -10.19
N ALA A 47 -20.12 -1.03 -9.76
CA ALA A 47 -19.97 0.12 -10.65
C ALA A 47 -18.58 0.17 -11.33
N ALA A 48 -17.54 -0.35 -10.67
CA ALA A 48 -16.19 -0.40 -11.22
C ALA A 48 -15.43 -1.65 -10.77
N ILE A 49 -14.56 -2.14 -11.65
CA ILE A 49 -13.66 -3.25 -11.42
C ILE A 49 -12.24 -2.78 -11.58
N ILE A 50 -11.44 -3.05 -10.56
CA ILE A 50 -10.00 -2.88 -10.61
C ILE A 50 -9.39 -4.18 -11.10
N VAL A 51 -8.61 -4.11 -12.15
CA VAL A 51 -7.80 -5.20 -12.68
C VAL A 51 -6.37 -4.97 -12.24
N VAL A 52 -5.82 -5.88 -11.44
CA VAL A 52 -4.43 -5.80 -10.97
C VAL A 52 -3.60 -6.82 -11.72
N PHE A 53 -2.41 -6.41 -12.17
CA PHE A 53 -1.54 -7.22 -13.02
C PHE A 53 -0.50 -8.00 -12.21
N GLY A 54 -0.13 -9.20 -12.69
CA GLY A 54 1.05 -9.94 -12.23
C GLY A 54 0.87 -10.83 -10.99
N ASP A 55 1.75 -11.84 -10.86
CA ASP A 55 1.87 -12.69 -9.66
C ASP A 55 3.03 -12.19 -8.79
N ASN A 56 2.82 -11.03 -8.17
CA ASN A 56 3.83 -10.37 -7.36
C ASN A 56 3.27 -10.03 -5.96
N TRP A 57 4.14 -9.64 -5.02
CA TRP A 57 3.72 -9.44 -3.63
C TRP A 57 2.80 -8.22 -3.46
N LEU A 58 2.96 -7.18 -4.27
CA LEU A 58 2.14 -5.97 -4.21
C LEU A 58 0.71 -6.26 -4.69
N THR A 59 0.56 -7.06 -5.75
CA THR A 59 -0.73 -7.53 -6.25
C THR A 59 -1.46 -8.37 -5.22
N LYS A 60 -0.74 -9.25 -4.52
CA LYS A 60 -1.30 -10.05 -3.41
C LYS A 60 -1.74 -9.17 -2.26
N LEU A 61 -0.90 -8.23 -1.82
CA LEU A 61 -1.23 -7.28 -0.76
C LEU A 61 -2.45 -6.42 -1.12
N PHE A 62 -2.54 -5.96 -2.38
CA PHE A 62 -3.68 -5.22 -2.87
C PHE A 62 -4.96 -6.06 -2.85
N ALA A 63 -4.92 -7.30 -3.33
CA ALA A 63 -6.08 -8.19 -3.26
C ALA A 63 -6.52 -8.48 -1.82
N GLU A 64 -5.58 -8.73 -0.91
CA GLU A 64 -5.84 -8.94 0.53
C GLU A 64 -6.49 -7.71 1.15
N ALA A 65 -5.94 -6.50 0.93
CA ALA A 65 -6.48 -5.26 1.46
C ALA A 65 -7.93 -5.02 1.03
N TRP A 66 -8.28 -5.33 -0.22
CA TRP A 66 -9.64 -5.15 -0.74
C TRP A 66 -10.63 -6.24 -0.32
N SER A 67 -10.13 -7.43 0.04
CA SER A 67 -10.95 -8.49 0.64
C SER A 67 -11.32 -8.14 2.08
N ASP A 68 -10.38 -7.57 2.82
CA ASP A 68 -10.48 -7.48 4.28
C ASP A 68 -10.90 -6.09 4.79
N LEU A 69 -10.71 -5.04 3.99
CA LEU A 69 -10.95 -3.65 4.41
C LEU A 69 -12.12 -3.02 3.63
N PRO A 70 -12.83 -2.04 4.22
CA PRO A 70 -13.75 -1.20 3.48
C PRO A 70 -13.04 -0.56 2.28
N ALA A 71 -13.73 -0.50 1.13
CA ALA A 71 -13.14 -0.04 -0.14
C ALA A 71 -12.39 1.30 -0.04
N ARG A 72 -12.92 2.25 0.74
CA ARG A 72 -12.28 3.55 0.98
C ARG A 72 -10.95 3.39 1.71
N LEU A 73 -10.90 2.59 2.78
CA LEU A 73 -9.66 2.29 3.50
C LEU A 73 -8.69 1.47 2.64
N ALA A 74 -9.17 0.44 1.92
CA ALA A 74 -8.35 -0.37 1.03
C ALA A 74 -7.63 0.48 -0.05
N SER A 75 -8.32 1.48 -0.60
CA SER A 75 -7.73 2.42 -1.57
C SER A 75 -6.64 3.34 -1.01
N LEU A 76 -6.51 3.43 0.32
CA LEU A 76 -5.53 4.27 1.01
C LEU A 76 -4.48 3.45 1.77
N ALA A 77 -4.74 2.16 2.01
CA ALA A 77 -3.88 1.26 2.80
C ALA A 77 -2.63 0.77 2.04
N ILE A 78 -2.41 1.24 0.81
CA ILE A 78 -1.27 0.90 -0.02
C ILE A 78 -0.73 2.17 -0.66
N ARG A 79 0.60 2.30 -0.70
CA ARG A 79 1.25 3.41 -1.41
C ARG A 79 1.09 3.19 -2.92
N PRO A 80 0.67 4.22 -3.69
CA PRO A 80 0.49 4.07 -5.14
C PRO A 80 1.78 3.56 -5.79
N PRO A 81 1.76 2.45 -6.55
CA PRO A 81 2.90 2.09 -7.37
C PRO A 81 3.10 3.13 -8.47
N ALA A 82 4.35 3.35 -8.87
CA ALA A 82 4.71 4.16 -10.02
C ALA A 82 4.51 3.36 -11.33
N ALA A 83 4.37 2.03 -11.21
CA ALA A 83 4.23 1.11 -12.32
C ALA A 83 2.78 0.92 -12.77
N ASN A 84 2.68 0.45 -14.00
CA ASN A 84 1.50 0.21 -14.84
C ASN A 84 0.64 -0.99 -14.38
N ASP A 85 0.50 -1.20 -13.08
CA ASP A 85 0.03 -2.48 -12.52
C ASP A 85 -1.45 -2.48 -12.13
N LEU A 86 -2.18 -1.42 -12.52
CA LEU A 86 -3.60 -1.30 -12.28
C LEU A 86 -4.30 -0.91 -13.59
N SER A 87 -5.43 -1.53 -13.89
CA SER A 87 -6.37 -1.07 -14.90
C SER A 87 -7.74 -0.93 -14.26
N LEU A 88 -8.51 0.04 -14.71
CA LEU A 88 -9.83 0.30 -14.15
C LEU A 88 -10.86 0.22 -15.25
N ARG A 89 -11.82 -0.69 -15.07
CA ARG A 89 -12.98 -0.85 -15.93
C ARG A 89 -14.21 -0.36 -15.19
N SER A 90 -14.97 0.54 -15.79
CA SER A 90 -16.19 1.06 -15.20
C SER A 90 -17.41 0.57 -15.96
N ASN A 91 -18.45 0.13 -15.24
CA ASN A 91 -19.77 -0.12 -15.82
C ASN A 91 -20.61 1.17 -15.90
N LEU A 92 -20.07 2.30 -15.45
CA LEU A 92 -20.72 3.60 -15.58
C LEU A 92 -20.75 4.04 -17.04
N ASP A 93 -21.77 4.82 -17.40
CA ASP A 93 -21.75 5.48 -18.71
C ASP A 93 -20.57 6.47 -18.84
N PRO A 94 -20.07 6.73 -20.05
CA PRO A 94 -18.87 7.55 -20.25
C PRO A 94 -18.94 8.96 -19.65
N LEU A 95 -20.12 9.58 -19.58
CA LEU A 95 -20.28 10.91 -19.00
C LEU A 95 -20.19 10.86 -17.47
N GLN A 96 -20.81 9.85 -16.85
CA GLN A 96 -20.68 9.61 -15.41
C GLN A 96 -19.26 9.23 -15.01
N PHE A 97 -18.56 8.50 -15.86
CA PHE A 97 -17.16 8.17 -15.70
C PHE A 97 -16.29 9.45 -15.75
N ALA A 98 -16.43 10.25 -16.81
CA ALA A 98 -15.66 11.48 -16.99
C ALA A 98 -15.88 12.50 -15.86
N LYS A 99 -17.11 12.64 -15.34
CA LYS A 99 -17.41 13.53 -14.20
C LYS A 99 -16.71 13.15 -12.90
N ARG A 100 -16.25 11.90 -12.77
CA ARG A 100 -15.55 11.36 -11.60
C ARG A 100 -14.05 11.22 -11.82
N MET A 101 -13.54 11.66 -12.98
CA MET A 101 -12.11 11.78 -13.18
C MET A 101 -11.59 12.96 -12.36
N PRO A 102 -10.49 12.80 -11.62
CA PRO A 102 -9.86 13.91 -10.93
C PRO A 102 -9.55 15.05 -11.91
N THR A 103 -9.89 16.29 -11.55
CA THR A 103 -9.56 17.46 -12.37
C THR A 103 -8.17 17.96 -12.02
N GLY A 104 -7.19 17.76 -12.91
CA GLY A 104 -5.81 18.26 -12.74
C GLY A 104 -4.74 17.22 -13.09
N ALA A 105 -3.49 17.65 -13.18
CA ALA A 105 -2.36 16.75 -13.35
C ALA A 105 -2.02 16.11 -12.00
N LEU A 106 -2.46 14.87 -11.79
CA LEU A 106 -2.02 14.05 -10.65
C LEU A 106 -0.78 13.27 -11.04
N SER A 107 0.15 13.11 -10.10
CA SER A 107 1.29 12.19 -10.26
C SER A 107 0.85 10.74 -10.38
N PHE A 108 -0.33 10.39 -9.84
CA PHE A 108 -0.93 9.04 -9.86
C PHE A 108 -2.41 9.10 -10.27
N PRO A 109 -2.72 9.38 -11.55
CA PRO A 109 -4.09 9.66 -11.99
C PRO A 109 -5.04 8.47 -11.78
N MET A 110 -4.55 7.24 -11.97
CA MET A 110 -5.34 6.02 -11.75
C MET A 110 -5.70 5.81 -10.28
N TRP A 111 -4.74 6.05 -9.39
CA TRP A 111 -4.99 5.96 -7.96
C TRP A 111 -5.94 7.06 -7.50
N GLY A 112 -5.79 8.28 -8.02
CA GLY A 112 -6.72 9.38 -7.76
C GLY A 112 -8.15 9.05 -8.19
N HIS A 113 -8.32 8.42 -9.36
CA HIS A 113 -9.64 8.00 -9.81
C HIS A 113 -10.23 6.88 -8.95
N LEU A 114 -9.42 5.91 -8.54
CA LEU A 114 -9.84 4.86 -7.63
C LEU A 114 -10.34 5.44 -6.30
N VAL A 115 -9.56 6.34 -5.70
CA VAL A 115 -9.92 7.03 -4.47
C VAL A 115 -11.23 7.81 -4.66
N GLU A 116 -11.40 8.52 -5.78
CA GLU A 116 -12.65 9.25 -6.07
C GLU A 116 -13.87 8.32 -6.20
N LEU A 117 -13.73 7.16 -6.84
CA LEU A 117 -14.80 6.18 -6.95
C LEU A 117 -15.25 5.66 -5.58
N THR A 118 -14.30 5.31 -4.71
CA THR A 118 -14.63 4.83 -3.36
C THR A 118 -15.26 5.92 -2.51
N ARG A 119 -14.90 7.19 -2.72
CA ARG A 119 -15.53 8.36 -2.09
C ARG A 119 -17.00 8.52 -2.46
N SER A 120 -17.34 8.18 -3.70
CA SER A 120 -18.70 8.36 -4.24
C SER A 120 -19.73 7.34 -3.70
N GLY A 121 -19.29 6.40 -2.85
CA GLY A 121 -20.16 5.36 -2.27
C GLY A 121 -20.56 4.26 -3.26
N LEU A 122 -19.97 4.26 -4.46
CA LEU A 122 -20.18 3.21 -5.44
C LEU A 122 -19.49 1.91 -5.01
N ARG A 123 -20.12 0.77 -5.33
CA ARG A 123 -19.49 -0.54 -5.13
C ARG A 123 -18.36 -0.71 -6.13
N VAL A 124 -17.15 -0.86 -5.62
CA VAL A 124 -15.94 -1.18 -6.38
C VAL A 124 -15.53 -2.59 -6.01
N ASP A 125 -15.25 -3.41 -7.01
CA ASP A 125 -14.75 -4.77 -6.85
C ASP A 125 -13.32 -4.86 -7.39
N VAL A 126 -12.53 -5.77 -6.83
CA VAL A 126 -11.15 -6.01 -7.29
C VAL A 126 -11.04 -7.41 -7.83
N GLN A 127 -10.50 -7.50 -9.04
CA GLN A 127 -10.22 -8.77 -9.69
C GLN A 127 -8.75 -8.83 -10.07
N VAL A 128 -8.06 -9.83 -9.52
CA VAL A 128 -6.72 -10.19 -9.99
C VAL A 128 -6.89 -11.05 -11.23
N VAL A 129 -6.36 -10.59 -12.35
CA VAL A 129 -6.49 -11.28 -13.64
C VAL A 129 -5.11 -11.76 -14.08
N PRO A 130 -4.96 -13.04 -14.49
CA PRO A 130 -3.70 -13.52 -15.03
C PRO A 130 -3.32 -12.72 -16.29
N VAL A 131 -2.05 -12.33 -16.35
CA VAL A 131 -1.57 -11.43 -17.40
C VAL A 131 -0.78 -12.14 -18.47
N GLU A 132 -1.25 -12.08 -19.72
CA GLU A 132 -0.43 -12.37 -20.89
C GLU A 132 0.21 -11.07 -21.38
N TRP A 133 1.54 -10.98 -21.28
CA TRP A 133 2.30 -9.80 -21.67
C TRP A 133 2.61 -9.81 -23.16
N THR A 134 2.55 -8.64 -23.81
CA THR A 134 2.80 -8.50 -25.25
C THR A 134 4.29 -8.56 -25.62
N SER A 135 5.21 -8.44 -24.65
CA SER A 135 6.66 -8.55 -24.84
C SER A 135 7.39 -8.88 -23.53
N ALA A 136 8.63 -9.39 -23.64
CA ALA A 136 9.50 -9.65 -22.49
C ALA A 136 9.90 -8.36 -21.74
N ASP A 137 10.14 -7.26 -22.47
CA ASP A 137 10.47 -5.95 -21.89
C ASP A 137 9.32 -5.38 -21.03
N ALA A 138 8.07 -5.67 -21.41
CA ALA A 138 6.90 -5.27 -20.62
C ALA A 138 6.77 -6.09 -19.33
N LEU A 139 7.16 -7.38 -19.37
CA LEU A 139 7.22 -8.25 -18.20
C LEU A 139 8.34 -7.82 -17.23
N GLU A 140 9.53 -7.47 -17.74
CA GLU A 140 10.67 -7.07 -16.92
C GLU A 140 10.38 -5.79 -16.11
N LYS A 141 9.76 -4.77 -16.75
CA LYS A 141 9.37 -3.51 -16.09
C LYS A 141 8.34 -3.65 -14.97
N VAL A 142 7.55 -4.73 -14.96
CA VAL A 142 6.49 -4.99 -13.96
C VAL A 142 6.93 -6.02 -12.91
N THR A 143 7.87 -6.89 -13.26
CA THR A 143 8.43 -7.87 -12.32
C THR A 143 9.52 -7.29 -11.44
N GLU A 144 10.20 -6.24 -11.90
CA GLU A 144 11.07 -5.41 -11.06
C GLU A 144 10.17 -4.54 -10.15
N ILE A 145 9.59 -5.14 -9.11
CA ILE A 145 8.96 -4.33 -8.05
C ILE A 145 10.03 -3.43 -7.50
N ASP A 146 9.83 -2.13 -7.70
CA ASP A 146 10.71 -1.13 -7.18
C ASP A 146 10.47 -0.94 -5.68
N ASP A 147 11.50 -1.19 -4.88
CA ASP A 147 11.49 -0.92 -3.44
C ASP A 147 11.21 0.57 -3.13
N ARG A 148 11.22 1.49 -4.11
CA ARG A 148 10.75 2.89 -3.96
C ARG A 148 9.35 3.01 -3.33
N HIS A 149 8.50 1.99 -3.44
CA HIS A 149 7.14 2.00 -2.85
C HIS A 149 7.07 1.56 -1.40
N LEU A 150 8.09 0.87 -0.90
CA LEU A 150 8.12 0.43 0.48
C LEU A 150 8.29 1.63 1.42
N PRO A 151 7.77 1.56 2.65
CA PRO A 151 8.11 2.53 3.69
C PRO A 151 9.62 2.71 3.78
N GLU A 152 10.05 3.96 3.96
CA GLU A 152 11.47 4.23 4.12
C GLU A 152 11.95 3.78 5.51
N LEU A 153 13.20 3.33 5.59
CA LEU A 153 13.78 2.93 6.87
C LEU A 153 14.11 4.14 7.75
N LEU A 154 14.46 5.26 7.10
CA LEU A 154 14.66 6.57 7.68
C LEU A 154 13.56 7.47 7.14
N SER A 155 12.86 8.22 8.00
CA SER A 155 11.86 9.19 7.57
C SER A 155 12.52 10.25 6.68
N SER A 156 12.00 10.42 5.47
CA SER A 156 12.33 11.53 4.58
C SER A 156 11.26 12.62 4.63
N PRO A 157 11.57 13.84 4.15
CA PRO A 157 10.56 14.87 3.97
C PRO A 157 9.37 14.36 3.15
N PRO A 158 8.17 14.94 3.34
CA PRO A 158 6.98 14.53 2.59
C PRO A 158 7.23 14.53 1.08
N HIS A 159 6.84 13.43 0.43
CA HIS A 159 6.92 13.33 -1.02
C HIS A 159 5.81 14.18 -1.64
N ARG A 160 6.15 15.32 -2.25
CA ARG A 160 5.17 16.28 -2.82
C ARG A 160 4.21 15.65 -3.84
N GLU A 161 4.64 14.61 -4.53
CA GLU A 161 3.77 13.81 -5.42
C GLU A 161 2.59 13.12 -4.72
N LEU A 162 2.63 12.98 -3.39
CA LEU A 162 1.57 12.43 -2.54
C LEU A 162 0.75 13.50 -1.82
N ASP A 163 0.99 14.81 -2.06
CA ASP A 163 0.24 15.90 -1.42
C ASP A 163 -1.28 15.76 -1.59
N TRP A 164 -1.72 15.29 -2.76
CA TRP A 164 -3.13 15.03 -3.03
C TRP A 164 -3.70 13.93 -2.11
N LEU A 165 -2.91 12.89 -1.81
CA LEU A 165 -3.30 11.78 -0.93
C LEU A 165 -3.36 12.22 0.53
N PHE A 166 -2.43 13.07 0.95
CA PHE A 166 -2.50 13.71 2.26
C PHE A 166 -3.74 14.59 2.40
N ASN A 167 -4.13 15.34 1.36
CA ASN A 167 -5.38 16.10 1.38
C ASN A 167 -6.60 15.17 1.53
N GLU A 168 -6.62 14.03 0.84
CA GLU A 168 -7.68 13.03 1.00
C GLU A 168 -7.77 12.49 2.43
N LEU A 169 -6.63 12.23 3.09
CA LEU A 169 -6.59 11.79 4.48
C LEU A 169 -7.03 12.89 5.46
N HIS A 170 -6.66 14.15 5.22
CA HIS A 170 -7.10 15.29 6.04
C HIS A 170 -8.61 15.52 5.97
N LEU A 171 -9.23 15.26 4.82
CA LEU A 171 -10.66 15.47 4.60
C LEU A 171 -11.51 14.27 5.06
N ALA A 172 -10.91 13.09 5.18
CA ALA A 172 -11.62 11.88 5.53
C ALA A 172 -12.06 11.88 7.01
N ARG A 173 -13.33 11.58 7.27
CA ARG A 173 -13.76 11.21 8.62
C ARG A 173 -13.41 9.75 8.87
N LEU A 174 -13.14 9.40 10.12
CA LEU A 174 -12.89 7.99 10.50
C LEU A 174 -14.06 7.08 10.08
N SER A 175 -15.29 7.57 10.12
CA SER A 175 -16.47 6.85 9.65
C SER A 175 -16.48 6.60 8.14
N ASP A 176 -15.88 7.51 7.36
CA ASP A 176 -15.81 7.37 5.90
C ASP A 176 -14.78 6.29 5.52
N LEU A 177 -13.75 6.11 6.34
CA LEU A 177 -12.71 5.10 6.15
C LEU A 177 -13.11 3.73 6.69
N CYS A 178 -13.59 3.70 7.93
CA CYS A 178 -13.76 2.46 8.69
C CYS A 178 -15.22 1.99 8.77
N GLY A 179 -16.18 2.75 8.24
CA GLY A 179 -17.61 2.50 8.45
C GLY A 179 -18.04 2.89 9.86
N GLU A 180 -18.82 2.04 10.53
CA GLU A 180 -19.25 2.31 11.91
C GLU A 180 -18.05 2.24 12.88
N VAL A 181 -17.73 3.38 13.51
CA VAL A 181 -16.61 3.47 14.46
C VAL A 181 -17.10 3.11 15.86
N VAL A 182 -16.77 1.88 16.29
CA VAL A 182 -17.09 1.38 17.64
C VAL A 182 -16.06 1.83 18.68
N SER A 183 -14.79 1.97 18.27
CA SER A 183 -13.66 2.35 19.13
C SER A 183 -12.91 3.51 18.50
N PRO A 184 -13.06 4.75 19.03
CA PRO A 184 -12.33 5.91 18.52
C PRO A 184 -10.82 5.72 18.53
N ALA A 185 -10.27 5.14 19.60
CA ALA A 185 -8.83 4.90 19.72
C ALA A 185 -8.30 3.94 18.64
N ASP A 186 -9.02 2.85 18.35
CA ASP A 186 -8.61 1.91 17.30
C ASP A 186 -8.70 2.55 15.90
N ALA A 187 -9.73 3.36 15.65
CA ALA A 187 -9.87 4.08 14.39
C ALA A 187 -8.78 5.15 14.21
N THR A 188 -8.41 5.87 15.27
CA THR A 188 -7.26 6.78 15.27
C THR A 188 -5.95 6.03 15.04
N ALA A 189 -5.78 4.81 15.57
CA ALA A 189 -4.61 3.99 15.28
C ALA A 189 -4.51 3.60 13.80
N VAL A 190 -5.62 3.30 13.12
CA VAL A 190 -5.64 3.10 11.66
C VAL A 190 -5.14 4.35 10.94
N LEU A 191 -5.60 5.53 11.34
CA LEU A 191 -5.18 6.80 10.76
C LEU A 191 -3.68 7.07 10.98
N ALA A 192 -3.14 6.78 12.17
CA ALA A 192 -1.71 6.88 12.46
C ALA A 192 -0.87 6.01 11.52
N GLY A 193 -1.29 4.76 11.29
CA GLY A 193 -0.65 3.85 10.33
C GLY A 193 -0.69 4.38 8.90
N LEU A 194 -1.82 4.94 8.45
CA LEU A 194 -1.95 5.54 7.11
C LEU A 194 -1.01 6.74 6.93
N TRP A 195 -0.94 7.65 7.90
CA TRP A 195 -0.01 8.79 7.83
C TRP A 195 1.43 8.32 7.70
N LEU A 196 1.82 7.32 8.50
CA LEU A 196 3.17 6.80 8.48
C LEU A 196 3.50 6.08 7.17
N LEU A 197 2.55 5.28 6.65
CA LEU A 197 2.67 4.59 5.36
C LEU A 197 2.98 5.55 4.21
N HIS A 198 2.36 6.73 4.23
CA HIS A 198 2.54 7.74 3.20
C HIS A 198 3.68 8.73 3.48
N GLY A 199 4.37 8.58 4.61
CA GLY A 199 5.59 9.34 4.94
C GLY A 199 5.37 10.62 5.74
N ASP A 200 4.18 10.82 6.35
CA ASP A 200 3.93 11.93 7.28
C ASP A 200 4.12 11.46 8.73
N ALA A 201 5.38 11.42 9.16
CA ALA A 201 5.77 11.01 10.51
C ALA A 201 5.17 11.93 11.59
N ASP A 202 5.09 13.24 11.32
CA ASP A 202 4.55 14.23 12.25
C ASP A 202 3.04 14.00 12.50
N ALA A 203 2.27 13.76 11.44
CA ALA A 203 0.85 13.44 11.58
C ALA A 203 0.66 12.09 12.28
N SER A 204 1.44 11.06 11.92
CA SER A 204 1.41 9.76 12.60
C SER A 204 1.72 9.90 14.11
N HIS A 205 2.75 10.67 14.45
CA HIS A 205 3.13 10.95 15.83
C HIS A 205 1.99 11.61 16.61
N ARG A 206 1.40 12.69 16.08
CA ARG A 206 0.25 13.37 16.72
C ARG A 206 -0.93 12.43 16.96
N GLN A 207 -1.27 11.59 15.97
CA GLN A 207 -2.39 10.66 16.11
C GLN A 207 -2.07 9.58 17.15
N SER A 208 -0.92 8.92 17.04
CA SER A 208 -0.51 7.86 17.97
C SER A 208 -0.35 8.35 19.42
N GLN A 209 0.19 9.56 19.61
CA GLN A 209 0.32 10.21 20.92
C GLN A 209 -1.05 10.52 21.55
N SER A 210 -2.06 10.86 20.74
CA SER A 210 -3.40 11.19 21.27
C SER A 210 -4.16 10.00 21.87
N ILE A 211 -3.68 8.77 21.63
CA ILE A 211 -4.32 7.50 22.05
C ILE A 211 -3.34 6.57 22.79
N GLU A 212 -2.32 7.15 23.43
CA GLU A 212 -1.34 6.39 24.21
C GLU A 212 -2.01 5.50 25.26
N ASP A 213 -1.62 4.23 25.30
CA ASP A 213 -2.19 3.22 26.19
C ASP A 213 -3.71 3.02 26.06
N GLU A 214 -4.32 3.47 24.97
CA GLU A 214 -5.72 3.24 24.64
C GLU A 214 -5.89 2.17 23.55
N GLY A 215 -7.14 1.82 23.26
CA GLY A 215 -7.49 0.87 22.22
C GLY A 215 -7.04 -0.57 22.48
N ARG A 216 -7.34 -1.44 21.52
CA ARG A 216 -6.95 -2.85 21.55
C ARG A 216 -5.49 -2.99 21.18
N HIS A 217 -4.83 -3.97 21.79
CA HIS A 217 -3.46 -4.37 21.50
C HIS A 217 -2.42 -3.24 21.54
N ARG A 218 -2.77 -2.07 22.10
CA ARG A 218 -1.92 -0.87 22.12
C ARG A 218 -1.47 -0.46 20.71
N CYS A 219 -2.37 -0.54 19.72
CA CYS A 219 -2.04 -0.19 18.33
C CYS A 219 -1.50 1.24 18.17
N GLY A 220 -1.97 2.20 18.99
CA GLY A 220 -1.38 3.55 19.03
C GLY A 220 0.12 3.52 19.39
N ASN A 221 0.46 2.84 20.48
CA ASN A 221 1.86 2.65 20.90
C ASN A 221 2.68 1.88 19.85
N PHE A 222 2.07 0.95 19.11
CA PHE A 222 2.73 0.20 18.04
C PHE A 222 3.17 1.13 16.91
N TRP A 223 2.29 2.00 16.42
CA TRP A 223 2.64 2.99 15.41
C TRP A 223 3.63 4.02 15.92
N HIS A 224 3.49 4.45 17.18
CA HIS A 224 4.44 5.34 17.85
C HIS A 224 5.87 4.76 17.86
N ALA A 225 5.98 3.45 18.12
CA ALA A 225 7.26 2.75 18.13
C ALA A 225 7.90 2.67 16.73
N ILE A 226 7.12 2.39 15.69
CA ILE A 226 7.61 2.35 14.30
C ILE A 226 8.05 3.74 13.85
N MET A 227 7.30 4.78 14.21
CA MET A 227 7.60 6.17 13.86
C MET A 227 8.96 6.59 14.44
N HIS A 228 9.19 6.43 15.74
CA HIS A 228 10.48 6.79 16.34
C HIS A 228 11.67 5.96 15.82
N ARG A 229 11.43 4.71 15.38
CA ARG A 229 12.45 3.91 14.68
C ARG A 229 12.88 4.59 13.38
N GLN A 230 11.95 5.21 12.66
CA GLN A 230 12.23 5.95 11.42
C GLN A 230 12.83 7.35 11.68
N GLU A 231 12.78 7.88 12.90
CA GLU A 231 13.46 9.11 13.35
C GLU A 231 14.84 8.87 14.00
N PRO A 232 15.47 7.71 13.74
CA PRO A 232 16.56 7.15 14.52
C PRO A 232 16.53 7.31 16.04
N ASP A 233 15.36 7.45 16.67
CA ASP A 233 15.21 7.44 18.14
C ASP A 233 14.94 6.02 18.62
N TYR A 234 15.95 5.16 18.46
CA TYR A 234 15.83 3.73 18.74
C TYR A 234 15.54 3.43 20.21
N GLY A 235 16.02 4.27 21.13
CA GLY A 235 15.74 4.14 22.56
C GLY A 235 14.26 4.35 22.87
N ASN A 236 13.66 5.38 22.28
CA ASN A 236 12.24 5.68 22.44
C ASN A 236 11.34 4.69 21.69
N SER A 237 11.75 4.26 20.49
CA SER A 237 11.09 3.16 19.78
C SER A 237 10.97 1.90 20.66
N LYS A 238 12.07 1.47 21.28
CA LYS A 238 12.09 0.33 22.21
C LYS A 238 11.24 0.59 23.45
N TYR A 239 11.21 1.82 23.96
CA TYR A 239 10.32 2.18 25.07
C TYR A 239 8.85 1.94 24.72
N TRP A 240 8.40 2.36 23.54
CA TRP A 240 7.02 2.15 23.09
C TRP A 240 6.73 0.68 22.79
N PHE A 241 7.63 -0.07 22.15
CA PHE A 241 7.45 -1.52 21.97
C PHE A 241 7.32 -2.27 23.31
N ARG A 242 8.00 -1.82 24.37
CA ARG A 242 7.79 -2.38 25.72
C ARG A 242 6.38 -2.12 26.25
N ARG A 243 5.76 -0.98 25.92
CA ARG A 243 4.37 -0.70 26.25
C ARG A 243 3.37 -1.47 25.40
N VAL A 244 3.73 -1.82 24.16
CA VAL A 244 2.93 -2.71 23.30
C VAL A 244 2.86 -4.11 23.91
N GLY A 245 3.99 -4.66 24.35
CA GLY A 245 4.06 -6.03 24.85
C GLY A 245 3.85 -7.03 23.72
N GLN A 246 2.84 -7.90 23.83
CA GLN A 246 2.49 -8.85 22.76
C GLN A 246 1.49 -8.22 21.78
N HIS A 247 1.73 -8.39 20.48
CA HIS A 247 0.85 -7.86 19.43
C HIS A 247 0.40 -8.99 18.49
N PRO A 248 -0.88 -9.01 18.04
CA PRO A 248 -1.40 -10.07 17.17
C PRO A 248 -0.72 -10.16 15.80
N ILE A 249 -0.02 -9.11 15.36
CA ILE A 249 0.72 -9.10 14.09
C ILE A 249 2.05 -9.87 14.16
N PHE A 250 2.59 -10.08 15.37
CA PHE A 250 3.94 -10.64 15.55
C PHE A 250 4.14 -12.03 14.95
N PRO A 251 3.20 -12.99 15.05
CA PRO A 251 3.35 -14.29 14.38
C PRO A 251 3.45 -14.17 12.86
N GLU A 252 2.67 -13.27 12.25
CA GLU A 252 2.70 -13.06 10.80
C GLU A 252 3.99 -12.34 10.37
N LEU A 253 4.46 -11.35 11.14
CA LEU A 253 5.78 -10.73 10.91
C LEU A 253 6.89 -11.77 10.99
N ALA A 254 6.86 -12.65 11.99
CA ALA A 254 7.87 -13.70 12.14
C ALA A 254 7.89 -14.65 10.94
N ARG A 255 6.72 -15.08 10.48
CA ARG A 255 6.59 -15.94 9.29
C ARG A 255 7.14 -15.25 8.04
N ARG A 256 6.69 -14.02 7.76
CA ARG A 256 7.11 -13.25 6.57
C ARG A 256 8.60 -12.94 6.59
N ALA A 257 9.14 -12.52 7.74
CA ALA A 257 10.57 -12.27 7.89
C ALA A 257 11.41 -13.54 7.68
N ALA A 258 10.93 -14.70 8.14
CA ALA A 258 11.61 -15.97 7.94
C ALA A 258 11.68 -16.35 6.45
N GLU A 259 10.59 -16.16 5.71
CA GLU A 259 10.54 -16.38 4.25
C GLU A 259 11.50 -15.46 3.51
N LEU A 260 11.51 -14.17 3.87
CA LEU A 260 12.39 -13.17 3.26
C LEU A 260 13.87 -13.45 3.54
N ILE A 261 14.23 -13.78 4.79
CA ILE A 261 15.60 -14.13 5.18
C ILE A 261 16.06 -15.44 4.52
N ALA A 262 15.17 -16.43 4.41
CA ALA A 262 15.49 -17.68 3.71
C ALA A 262 15.76 -17.45 2.22
N ALA A 263 14.99 -16.57 1.58
CA ALA A 263 15.17 -16.20 0.18
C ALA A 263 16.46 -15.38 -0.08
N ASP A 264 16.82 -14.48 0.85
CA ASP A 264 18.10 -13.74 0.81
C ASP A 264 19.31 -14.67 0.96
N GLY A 265 19.23 -15.59 1.92
CA GLY A 265 20.19 -16.68 2.06
C GLY A 265 21.55 -16.30 2.65
N SER A 266 21.81 -15.04 3.01
CA SER A 266 23.10 -14.61 3.57
C SER A 266 23.26 -14.96 5.07
N ASP A 267 24.51 -15.19 5.50
CA ASP A 267 24.79 -15.51 6.91
C ASP A 267 24.58 -14.31 7.85
N SER A 268 24.68 -13.07 7.36
CA SER A 268 24.35 -11.87 8.13
C SER A 268 22.86 -11.82 8.46
N THR A 269 21.98 -12.00 7.48
CA THR A 269 20.52 -11.93 7.69
C THR A 269 20.01 -13.13 8.50
N ARG A 270 20.58 -14.33 8.34
CA ARG A 270 20.30 -15.48 9.20
C ARG A 270 20.63 -15.21 10.68
N ARG A 271 21.74 -14.52 10.96
CA ARG A 271 22.09 -14.14 12.35
C ARG A 271 21.04 -13.20 12.95
N TRP A 272 20.49 -12.28 12.17
CA TRP A 272 19.37 -11.45 12.59
C TRP A 272 18.08 -12.25 12.79
N GLY A 273 17.76 -13.19 11.89
CA GLY A 273 16.63 -14.10 12.06
C GLY A 273 16.66 -14.87 13.39
N ASN A 274 17.83 -15.33 13.82
CA ASN A 274 18.00 -15.96 15.13
C ASN A 274 17.75 -14.99 16.29
N LYS A 275 18.24 -13.74 16.20
CA LYS A 275 18.00 -12.70 17.23
C LYS A 275 16.52 -12.30 17.33
N LEU A 276 15.82 -12.28 16.20
CA LEU A 276 14.38 -12.01 16.12
C LEU A 276 13.53 -13.13 16.72
N GLY A 277 14.09 -14.34 16.89
CA GLY A 277 13.35 -15.51 17.38
C GLY A 277 12.55 -16.25 16.30
N LEU A 278 12.92 -16.11 15.02
CA LEU A 278 12.19 -16.70 13.90
C LEU A 278 12.25 -18.25 13.89
N PRO A 279 11.25 -18.93 13.29
CA PRO A 279 10.05 -18.38 12.65
C PRO A 279 8.85 -18.22 13.60
N SER A 280 8.99 -18.57 14.88
CA SER A 280 7.86 -18.69 15.83
C SER A 280 7.75 -17.57 16.86
N GLY A 281 8.75 -16.69 16.92
CA GLY A 281 8.79 -15.53 17.77
C GLY A 281 9.12 -14.27 16.98
N TRP A 282 8.80 -13.12 17.57
CA TRP A 282 9.16 -11.81 17.07
C TRP A 282 9.67 -10.96 18.21
N ASP A 283 10.95 -10.65 18.19
CA ASP A 283 11.57 -9.68 19.08
C ASP A 283 11.60 -8.30 18.39
N PRO A 284 10.70 -7.36 18.75
CA PRO A 284 10.69 -6.03 18.15
C PRO A 284 11.93 -5.21 18.54
N PHE A 285 12.58 -5.50 19.67
CA PHE A 285 13.81 -4.83 20.09
C PHE A 285 14.97 -5.22 19.17
N ALA A 286 15.08 -6.52 18.86
CA ALA A 286 16.06 -7.03 17.90
C ALA A 286 15.82 -6.48 16.49
N PHE A 287 14.56 -6.27 16.09
CA PHE A 287 14.26 -5.63 14.80
C PHE A 287 14.71 -4.16 14.77
N VAL A 288 14.49 -3.41 15.85
CA VAL A 288 15.01 -2.03 15.97
C VAL A 288 16.54 -2.02 15.90
N ASP A 289 17.22 -2.93 16.61
CA ASP A 289 18.69 -3.07 16.54
C ASP A 289 19.18 -3.37 15.12
N TRP A 290 18.42 -4.17 14.36
CA TRP A 290 18.75 -4.49 12.97
C TRP A 290 18.65 -3.25 12.07
N CYS A 291 17.60 -2.45 12.25
CA CYS A 291 17.42 -1.20 11.51
C CYS A 291 18.58 -0.22 11.78
N GLU A 292 18.95 -0.07 13.06
CA GLU A 292 20.08 0.77 13.50
C GLU A 292 21.40 0.31 12.86
N SER A 293 21.72 -0.99 12.95
CA SER A 293 22.96 -1.56 12.39
C SER A 293 23.01 -1.42 10.87
N ALA A 294 21.92 -1.71 10.15
CA ALA A 294 21.90 -1.61 8.69
C ALA A 294 22.11 -0.18 8.20
N LEU A 295 21.54 0.82 8.89
CA LEU A 295 21.77 2.24 8.59
C LEU A 295 23.19 2.68 8.93
N ALA A 296 23.71 2.30 10.10
CA ALA A 296 25.06 2.67 10.53
C ALA A 296 26.14 2.11 9.60
N GLU A 297 25.94 0.88 9.09
CA GLU A 297 26.86 0.22 8.16
C GLU A 297 26.62 0.61 6.69
N SER A 298 25.56 1.38 6.41
CA SER A 298 25.13 1.70 5.04
C SER A 298 24.92 0.46 4.16
N ASP A 299 24.48 -0.65 4.76
CA ASP A 299 24.26 -1.91 4.06
C ASP A 299 22.95 -1.86 3.25
N ARG A 300 23.07 -1.45 1.98
CA ARG A 300 21.94 -1.33 1.07
C ARG A 300 21.16 -2.62 0.87
N SER A 301 21.80 -3.79 1.01
CA SER A 301 21.12 -5.08 0.84
C SER A 301 20.20 -5.38 2.02
N GLN A 302 20.70 -5.20 3.24
CA GLN A 302 19.91 -5.36 4.46
C GLN A 302 18.84 -4.27 4.56
N VAL A 303 19.13 -3.01 4.20
CA VAL A 303 18.12 -1.95 4.17
C VAL A 303 16.95 -2.32 3.27
N ARG A 304 17.19 -2.86 2.07
CA ARG A 304 16.10 -3.32 1.18
C ARG A 304 15.29 -4.45 1.82
N LEU A 305 15.96 -5.45 2.41
CA LEU A 305 15.29 -6.56 3.06
C LEU A 305 14.42 -6.10 4.25
N ILE A 306 14.96 -5.23 5.10
CA ILE A 306 14.26 -4.68 6.27
C ILE A 306 13.05 -3.85 5.85
N ARG A 307 13.12 -3.10 4.74
CA ARG A 307 11.97 -2.33 4.24
C ARG A 307 10.82 -3.21 3.75
N ARG A 308 11.10 -4.46 3.39
CA ARG A 308 10.08 -5.45 2.98
C ARG A 308 9.43 -6.17 4.18
N ILE A 309 10.08 -6.14 5.33
CA ILE A 309 9.61 -6.71 6.60
C ILE A 309 8.78 -5.66 7.33
#